data_AF-A0A1I7C8H5-F1
#
_entry.id   AF-A0A1I7C8H5-F1
#
_cell.length_a   1.000
_cell.length_b   1.000
_cell.length_c   1.000
_cell.angle_alpha   90.00
_cell.angle_beta   90.00
_cell.angle_gamma   90.00
#
_symmetry.space_group_name_H-M   'P 1'
#
loop_
_entity.id
_entity.type
_entity.pdbx_description
1 polymer ?
#
loop_
_entity_poly.entity_id
_entity_poly.type
_entity_poly.pdbx_seq_one_letter_code
_entity_poly.pdbx_strand_id
1 'polypeptide(L)'
;MDDQAELRRRYRAWSRAVARGERLLFPEACRDLRCGAKTRAGTPCKRRDLYASGRCHLHGGASTGPKSGPRAKRPEPPKVEPPYDPSTNPEVLDALRRQGIPVGDLAERVRYR
;
A
#
# COMPACT_ATOMS: atom_id res chain seq x y z
N MET A 1 -28.84 15.61 17.32
CA MET A 1 -27.71 16.43 16.82
C MET A 1 -26.94 15.58 15.83
N ASP A 2 -26.97 15.95 14.56
CA ASP A 2 -26.20 15.33 13.48
C ASP A 2 -24.70 15.46 13.77
N ASP A 3 -24.13 14.58 14.60
CA ASP A 3 -22.68 14.60 14.88
C ASP A 3 -21.92 13.97 13.70
N GLN A 4 -21.89 14.73 12.61
CA GLN A 4 -21.11 14.43 11.41
C GLN A 4 -19.61 14.30 11.70
N ALA A 5 -19.11 14.78 12.84
CA ALA A 5 -17.73 14.55 13.26
C ALA A 5 -17.55 13.15 13.85
N GLU A 6 -18.50 12.67 14.66
CA GLU A 6 -18.51 11.30 15.15
C GLU A 6 -18.65 10.27 14.02
N LEU A 7 -19.64 10.47 13.13
CA LEU A 7 -19.80 9.61 11.96
C LEU A 7 -18.52 9.56 11.12
N ARG A 8 -17.80 10.69 11.02
CA ARG A 8 -16.51 10.74 10.32
C ARG A 8 -15.40 9.99 11.05
N ARG A 9 -15.34 10.06 12.39
CA ARG A 9 -14.39 9.26 13.17
C ARG A 9 -14.63 7.77 12.93
N ARG A 10 -15.89 7.33 12.98
CA ARG A 10 -16.31 5.94 12.73
C ARG A 10 -15.98 5.48 11.31
N TYR A 11 -16.32 6.29 10.31
CA TYR A 11 -15.99 6.01 8.91
C TYR A 11 -14.48 5.85 8.68
N ARG A 12 -13.66 6.74 9.26
CA ARG A 12 -12.19 6.66 9.16
C ARG A 12 -11.64 5.41 9.85
N ALA A 13 -12.20 5.02 10.98
CA ALA A 13 -11.80 3.80 11.67
C ALA A 13 -12.13 2.56 10.82
N TRP A 14 -13.35 2.46 10.29
CA TRP A 14 -13.76 1.39 9.38
C TRP A 14 -12.87 1.34 8.13
N SER A 15 -12.63 2.48 7.48
CA SER A 15 -11.81 2.52 6.27
C SER A 15 -10.36 2.09 6.51
N ARG A 16 -9.78 2.43 7.67
CA ARG A 16 -8.43 1.95 8.05
C ARG A 16 -8.40 0.45 8.33
N ALA A 17 -9.42 -0.08 8.99
CA ALA A 17 -9.53 -1.51 9.25
C ALA A 17 -9.61 -2.31 7.93
N VAL A 18 -10.47 -1.87 7.01
CA VAL A 18 -10.56 -2.47 5.67
C VAL A 18 -9.22 -2.37 4.91
N ALA A 19 -8.52 -1.23 5.02
CA ALA A 19 -7.19 -1.08 4.41
C ALA A 19 -6.13 -2.00 5.01
N ARG A 20 -6.31 -2.48 6.25
CA ARG A 20 -5.45 -3.51 6.87
C ARG A 20 -5.85 -4.94 6.48
N GLY A 21 -6.88 -5.12 5.65
CA GLY A 21 -7.39 -6.43 5.24
C GLY A 21 -8.49 -6.98 6.16
N GLU A 22 -8.99 -6.21 7.12
CA GLU A 22 -10.10 -6.65 7.96
C GLU A 22 -11.42 -6.65 7.17
N ARG A 23 -12.19 -7.75 7.25
CA ARG A 23 -13.45 -7.90 6.54
C ARG A 23 -14.63 -7.36 7.37
N LEU A 24 -14.64 -6.07 7.63
CA LEU A 24 -15.70 -5.39 8.37
C LEU A 24 -16.84 -4.93 7.46
N LEU A 25 -18.07 -5.20 7.88
CA LEU A 25 -19.26 -4.64 7.22
C LEU A 25 -19.26 -3.11 7.30
N PHE A 26 -19.86 -2.48 6.28
CA PHE A 26 -20.03 -1.04 6.25
C PHE A 26 -20.92 -0.57 7.42
N PRO A 27 -20.50 0.41 8.23
CA PRO A 27 -21.32 0.91 9.32
C PRO A 27 -22.56 1.67 8.80
N GLU A 28 -23.75 1.18 9.09
CA GLU A 28 -25.02 1.74 8.60
C GLU A 28 -25.18 3.23 8.92
N ALA A 29 -24.81 3.64 10.13
CA ALA A 29 -24.84 5.05 10.56
C ALA A 29 -24.00 5.99 9.66
N CYS A 30 -23.00 5.46 8.95
CA CYS A 30 -22.15 6.24 8.06
C CYS A 30 -22.75 6.45 6.65
N ARG A 31 -23.91 5.86 6.30
CA ARG A 31 -24.56 6.09 4.99
C ARG A 31 -24.93 7.55 4.76
N ASP A 32 -25.27 8.26 5.83
CA ASP A 32 -25.63 9.69 5.79
C ASP A 32 -24.44 10.64 6.03
N LEU A 33 -23.22 10.11 6.03
CA LEU A 33 -22.03 10.93 6.19
C LEU A 33 -21.84 11.84 4.96
N ARG A 34 -21.77 13.15 5.21
CA ARG A 34 -21.50 14.17 4.20
C ARG A 34 -20.04 14.59 4.25
N CYS A 35 -19.54 15.20 3.17
CA CYS A 35 -18.18 15.73 3.14
C CYS A 35 -17.97 16.79 4.22
N GLY A 36 -18.89 17.74 4.38
CA GLY A 36 -18.89 18.75 5.45
C GLY A 36 -17.70 19.70 5.48
N ALA A 37 -16.88 19.75 4.43
CA ALA A 37 -15.81 20.75 4.31
C ALA A 37 -16.42 22.11 3.94
N LYS A 38 -15.82 23.21 4.40
CA LYS A 38 -16.27 24.56 4.03
C LYS A 38 -15.99 24.79 2.54
N THR A 39 -17.03 25.08 1.77
CA THR A 39 -16.90 25.42 0.35
C THR A 39 -16.39 26.86 0.20
N ARG A 40 -16.04 27.25 -1.03
CA ARG A 40 -15.66 28.64 -1.35
C ARG A 40 -16.78 29.63 -1.02
N ALA A 41 -18.04 29.21 -1.09
CA ALA A 41 -19.21 30.01 -0.70
C ALA A 41 -19.46 30.05 0.83
N GLY A 42 -18.60 29.43 1.63
CA GLY A 42 -18.70 29.42 3.08
C GLY A 42 -19.67 28.39 3.67
N THR A 43 -20.48 27.73 2.85
CA THR A 43 -21.42 26.69 3.29
C THR A 43 -20.78 25.30 3.37
N PRO A 44 -21.30 24.36 4.19
CA PRO A 44 -20.79 22.99 4.27
C PRO A 44 -21.03 22.19 2.98
N CYS A 45 -20.02 21.45 2.54
CA CYS A 45 -20.11 20.57 1.38
C CYS A 45 -21.08 19.40 1.64
N LYS A 46 -22.08 19.25 0.76
CA LYS A 46 -23.16 18.24 0.88
C LYS A 46 -22.87 16.91 0.19
N ARG A 47 -21.73 16.79 -0.51
CA ARG A 47 -21.31 15.57 -1.25
C ARG A 47 -21.21 14.35 -0.34
N ARG A 48 -21.57 13.18 -0.86
CA ARG A 48 -21.57 11.86 -0.17
C ARG A 48 -20.58 10.86 -0.77
N ASP A 49 -19.96 11.20 -1.91
CA ASP A 49 -18.84 10.47 -2.50
C ASP A 49 -17.56 10.70 -1.67
N LEU A 50 -17.37 9.89 -0.64
CA LEU A 50 -16.28 10.04 0.32
C LEU A 50 -15.18 9.01 0.11
N TYR A 51 -13.94 9.47 0.17
CA TYR A 51 -12.75 8.63 0.18
C TYR A 51 -12.40 8.21 1.61
N ALA A 52 -11.38 7.36 1.78
CA ALA A 52 -10.89 6.87 3.08
C ALA A 52 -10.61 7.98 4.12
N SER A 53 -10.22 9.18 3.67
CA SER A 53 -10.04 10.36 4.53
C SER A 53 -11.34 10.90 5.13
N GLY A 54 -12.49 10.38 4.69
CA GLY A 54 -13.82 10.85 4.98
C GLY A 54 -14.16 12.16 4.28
N ARG A 55 -13.47 12.57 3.21
CA ARG A 55 -13.82 13.79 2.44
C ARG A 55 -14.03 13.42 0.96
N CYS A 56 -14.73 14.28 0.23
CA CYS A 56 -14.89 14.10 -1.22
C CYS A 56 -13.63 14.50 -1.98
N HIS A 57 -13.53 14.11 -3.25
CA HIS A 57 -12.34 14.38 -4.07
C HIS A 57 -11.95 15.87 -4.12
N LEU A 58 -12.94 16.77 -4.14
CA LEU A 58 -12.73 18.23 -4.17
C LEU A 58 -12.18 18.81 -2.86
N HIS A 59 -12.30 18.09 -1.74
CA HIS A 59 -11.91 18.60 -0.41
C HIS A 59 -10.90 17.67 0.26
N GLY A 60 -9.94 17.15 -0.51
CA GLY A 60 -8.83 16.33 -0.01
C GLY A 60 -9.17 14.84 0.17
N GLY A 61 -10.29 14.37 -0.39
CA GLY A 61 -10.67 12.97 -0.42
C GLY A 61 -9.59 12.07 -1.01
N ALA A 62 -9.16 12.42 -2.23
CA ALA A 62 -8.16 11.68 -3.00
C ALA A 62 -6.71 12.10 -2.72
N SER A 63 -6.48 13.03 -1.78
CA SER A 63 -5.13 13.51 -1.51
C SER A 63 -4.30 12.43 -0.83
N THR A 64 -3.15 12.09 -1.41
CA THR A 64 -2.16 11.17 -0.84
C THR A 64 -1.14 11.89 0.06
N GLY A 65 -1.35 13.17 0.33
CA GLY A 65 -0.40 14.04 1.03
C GLY A 65 0.65 14.67 0.11
N PRO A 66 1.56 15.48 0.67
CA PRO A 66 2.63 16.13 -0.08
C PRO A 66 3.59 15.12 -0.68
N LYS A 67 3.97 15.30 -1.95
CA LYS A 67 4.96 14.46 -2.63
C LYS A 67 6.41 14.91 -2.37
N SER A 68 6.61 16.15 -1.92
CA SER A 68 7.91 16.74 -1.64
C SER A 68 7.88 17.70 -0.44
N GLY A 69 9.07 18.03 0.08
CA GLY A 69 9.26 18.92 1.21
C GLY A 69 9.20 18.22 2.58
N PRO A 70 9.32 18.99 3.68
CA PRO A 70 9.49 18.45 5.04
C PRO A 70 8.31 17.63 5.56
N ARG A 71 7.15 17.68 4.89
CA ARG A 71 5.94 16.92 5.24
C ARG A 71 5.67 15.76 4.28
N ALA A 72 6.51 15.54 3.28
CA ALA A 72 6.38 14.39 2.39
C ALA A 72 6.82 13.12 3.11
N LYS A 73 6.06 12.04 2.94
CA LYS A 73 6.57 10.72 3.31
C LYS A 73 7.74 10.40 2.40
N ARG A 74 8.84 9.91 2.98
CA ARG A 74 9.91 9.30 2.21
C ARG A 74 9.30 8.12 1.45
N PRO A 75 9.45 8.03 0.12
CA PRO A 75 8.99 6.87 -0.61
C PRO A 75 9.71 5.63 -0.06
N GLU A 76 8.99 4.53 0.08
CA GLU A 76 9.63 3.25 0.35
C GLU A 76 10.55 2.93 -0.84
N PRO A 77 11.80 2.49 -0.59
CA PRO A 77 12.66 2.06 -1.68
C PRO A 77 11.98 0.93 -2.45
N PRO A 78 12.18 0.83 -3.78
CA PRO A 78 11.66 -0.29 -4.53
C PRO A 78 12.15 -1.59 -3.91
N LYS A 79 11.29 -2.61 -3.88
CA LYS A 79 11.73 -3.96 -3.54
C LYS A 79 12.66 -4.43 -4.66
N VAL A 80 13.96 -4.44 -4.38
CA VAL A 80 14.95 -4.98 -5.31
C VAL A 80 15.00 -6.48 -5.04
N GLU A 81 14.54 -7.28 -6.01
CA GLU A 81 14.80 -8.71 -5.98
C GLU A 81 16.33 -8.92 -6.03
N PRO A 82 16.89 -9.84 -5.24
CA PRO A 82 18.30 -10.16 -5.36
C PRO A 82 18.61 -10.59 -6.81
N PRO A 83 19.83 -10.34 -7.32
CA PRO A 83 20.23 -10.84 -8.62
C PRO A 83 19.92 -12.33 -8.74
N TYR A 84 19.39 -12.73 -9.91
CA TYR A 84 19.14 -14.15 -10.18
C TYR A 84 20.43 -14.94 -9.95
N ASP A 85 20.35 -15.93 -9.05
CA ASP A 85 21.43 -16.86 -8.77
C ASP A 85 21.15 -18.17 -9.51
N PRO A 86 21.86 -18.47 -10.62
CA PRO A 86 21.68 -19.70 -11.37
C PRO A 86 21.93 -20.97 -10.55
N SER A 87 22.68 -20.87 -9.43
CA SER A 87 22.92 -22.00 -8.53
C SER A 87 21.67 -22.46 -7.78
N THR A 88 20.62 -21.63 -7.75
CA THR A 88 19.35 -21.93 -7.09
C THR A 88 18.33 -22.60 -8.03
N ASN A 89 18.61 -22.67 -9.33
CA ASN A 89 17.68 -23.25 -10.32
C ASN A 89 18.05 -24.70 -10.66
N PRO A 90 17.20 -25.70 -10.33
CA PRO A 90 17.48 -27.11 -10.57
C PRO A 90 17.59 -27.48 -12.04
N GLU A 91 16.88 -26.79 -12.94
CA GLU A 91 16.98 -27.04 -14.39
C GLU A 91 18.33 -26.58 -14.94
N VAL A 92 18.84 -25.46 -14.44
CA VAL A 92 20.18 -24.96 -14.80
C VAL A 92 21.25 -25.91 -14.26
N LEU A 93 21.13 -26.36 -13.02
CA LEU A 93 22.05 -27.34 -12.45
C LEU A 93 22.06 -28.66 -13.24
N ASP A 94 20.89 -29.15 -13.64
CA ASP A 94 20.78 -30.36 -14.46
C ASP A 94 21.39 -30.18 -15.86
N ALA A 95 21.13 -29.05 -16.51
CA ALA A 95 21.73 -28.71 -17.80
C ALA A 95 23.27 -28.65 -17.71
N LEU A 96 23.82 -28.04 -16.67
CA LEU A 96 25.27 -27.97 -16.45
C LEU A 96 25.86 -29.37 -16.20
N ARG A 97 25.19 -30.23 -15.43
CA ARG A 97 25.59 -31.64 -15.24
C ARG A 97 25.61 -32.41 -16.55
N ARG A 98 24.58 -32.26 -17.38
CA ARG A 98 24.49 -32.92 -18.72
C ARG A 98 25.61 -32.47 -19.66
N GLN A 99 26.08 -31.23 -19.53
CA GLN A 99 27.21 -30.69 -20.28
C GLN A 99 28.58 -31.09 -19.69
N GLY A 100 28.61 -31.87 -18.60
CA GLY A 100 29.84 -32.27 -17.91
C GLY A 100 30.50 -31.13 -17.13
N ILE A 101 29.79 -30.03 -16.89
CA ILE A 101 30.28 -28.89 -16.12
C ILE A 101 30.01 -29.19 -14.64
N PRO A 102 31.05 -29.28 -13.79
CA PRO A 102 30.87 -29.57 -12.37
C PRO A 102 30.19 -28.38 -11.68
N VAL A 103 29.02 -28.64 -11.08
CA VAL A 103 28.26 -27.71 -10.25
C VAL A 103 28.47 -28.06 -8.78
N GLY A 104 29.25 -27.23 -8.08
CA GLY A 104 29.68 -27.43 -6.69
C GLY A 104 30.69 -26.35 -6.28
N ASP A 105 31.05 -26.33 -4.99
CA ASP A 105 31.90 -25.28 -4.41
C ASP A 105 33.27 -25.19 -5.09
N LEU A 106 33.57 -24.06 -5.71
CA LEU A 106 34.89 -23.77 -6.30
C LEU A 106 36.02 -23.85 -5.25
N ALA A 107 35.71 -23.68 -3.96
CA ALA A 107 36.67 -23.84 -2.86
C ALA A 107 37.09 -25.30 -2.63
N GLU A 108 36.31 -26.30 -3.06
CA GLU A 108 36.74 -27.71 -3.03
C GLU A 108 37.76 -28.04 -4.12
N ARG A 109 37.76 -27.32 -5.24
CA ARG A 109 38.64 -27.58 -6.40
C ARG A 109 40.03 -26.98 -6.28
N VAL A 110 40.26 -26.03 -5.37
CA VAL A 110 41.59 -25.42 -5.11
C VAL A 110 42.40 -26.24 -4.10
N ARG A 111 41.77 -27.18 -3.37
CA ARG A 111 42.45 -28.01 -2.37
C ARG A 111 43.25 -29.20 -2.94
N TYR A 112 43.18 -29.44 -4.25
CA TYR A 112 43.91 -30.51 -4.95
C TYR A 112 44.70 -29.97 -6.16
N ARG A 113 45.52 -28.93 -5.94
CA ARG A 113 46.62 -28.57 -6.83
C ARG A 113 47.89 -28.33 -6.05
#